data_AF-A0A820L7M4-F1
#
_entry.id   AF-A0A820L7M4-F1
#
_cell.length_a   1.000
_cell.length_b   1.000
_cell.length_c   1.000
_cell.angle_alpha   90.00
_cell.angle_beta   90.00
_cell.angle_gamma   90.00
#
_symmetry.space_group_name_H-M   'P 1'
#
loop_
_entity.id
_entity.type
_entity.pdbx_description
1 polymer ?
#
loop_
_entity_poly.entity_id
_entity_poly.type
_entity_poly.pdbx_seq_one_letter_code
_entity_poly.pdbx_strand_id
1 'polypeptide(L)'
;MSRRITMLGGFPKSGQNVPVQVVFQRETNGELWTRTFADKSFSSWHTKGSGHSDRLLMERFGPFTFGLALVVTAGKLHFIVRSWTLFGIRLPVFLAPHGDFYEFDHDGRPCFHVEIKHILIGLIVRYHGWLVPTV
;
A
#
# COMPACT_ATOMS: atom_id res chain seq x y z
N MET A 1 -16.38 -16.07 -1.06
CA MET A 1 -15.48 -17.10 -1.64
C MET A 1 -14.39 -16.42 -2.47
N SER A 2 -13.16 -16.31 -1.98
CA SER A 2 -11.94 -16.25 -2.84
C SER A 2 -10.69 -16.12 -1.97
N ARG A 3 -9.71 -17.01 -2.23
CA ARG A 3 -8.52 -17.35 -1.44
C ARG A 3 -7.24 -16.99 -2.24
N ARG A 4 -6.14 -16.81 -1.50
CA ARG A 4 -4.69 -16.94 -1.85
C ARG A 4 -3.90 -15.62 -1.82
N ILE A 5 -3.01 -15.57 -0.83
CA ILE A 5 -1.90 -14.61 -0.65
C ILE A 5 -0.60 -15.35 -1.01
N THR A 6 0.25 -14.75 -1.83
CA THR A 6 1.65 -15.17 -2.11
C THR A 6 2.52 -13.93 -1.96
N MET A 7 3.77 -14.09 -1.50
CA MET A 7 4.53 -13.29 -0.51
C MET A 7 5.90 -12.80 -1.01
N LEU A 8 6.37 -11.62 -0.55
CA LEU A 8 7.79 -11.35 -0.25
C LEU A 8 7.95 -10.17 0.74
N GLY A 9 8.72 -10.38 1.82
CA GLY A 9 9.22 -9.34 2.76
C GLY A 9 8.25 -8.87 3.86
N GLY A 10 8.32 -9.43 5.07
CA GLY A 10 7.70 -8.84 6.28
C GLY A 10 6.17 -8.95 6.44
N PHE A 11 5.43 -9.20 5.37
CA PHE A 11 3.97 -9.32 5.41
C PHE A 11 3.47 -10.62 6.11
N PRO A 12 2.27 -10.61 6.73
CA PRO A 12 1.65 -11.75 7.42
C PRO A 12 1.48 -12.99 6.54
N LYS A 13 1.31 -14.14 7.19
CA LYS A 13 0.98 -15.41 6.53
C LYS A 13 -0.39 -15.33 5.84
N SER A 14 -0.52 -16.04 4.73
CA SER A 14 -1.80 -16.24 4.03
C SER A 14 -2.87 -16.77 5.01
N GLY A 15 -3.98 -16.04 5.19
CA GLY A 15 -5.05 -16.39 6.12
C GLY A 15 -6.40 -15.79 5.71
N GLN A 16 -7.49 -16.36 6.22
CA GLN A 16 -8.85 -15.81 6.08
C GLN A 16 -9.24 -15.13 7.40
N ASN A 17 -9.96 -14.00 7.32
CA ASN A 17 -10.35 -13.21 8.51
C ASN A 17 -9.18 -12.88 9.44
N VAL A 18 -8.02 -12.55 8.85
CA VAL A 18 -6.87 -12.08 9.62
C VAL A 18 -7.24 -10.70 10.18
N PRO A 19 -7.26 -10.52 11.51
CA PRO A 19 -7.49 -9.20 12.08
C PRO A 19 -6.40 -8.25 11.57
N VAL A 20 -6.84 -7.15 10.98
CA VAL A 20 -5.97 -6.08 10.49
C VAL A 20 -6.23 -4.85 11.32
N GLN A 21 -5.19 -4.34 11.94
CA GLN A 21 -5.22 -3.03 12.57
C GLN A 21 -4.35 -2.09 11.73
N VAL A 22 -4.90 -0.94 11.38
CA VAL A 22 -4.16 0.14 10.74
C VAL A 22 -4.17 1.34 11.67
N VAL A 23 -2.99 1.79 12.05
CA VAL A 23 -2.78 2.96 12.90
C VAL A 23 -2.14 4.05 12.07
N PHE A 24 -2.80 5.19 12.01
CA PHE A 24 -2.33 6.40 11.34
C PHE A 24 -1.81 7.37 12.41
N GLN A 25 -0.51 7.64 12.40
CA GLN A 25 0.11 8.64 13.26
C GLN A 25 0.54 9.82 12.40
N ARG A 26 -0.05 10.99 12.65
CA ARG A 26 0.35 12.23 11.98
C ARG A 26 1.52 12.84 12.71
N GLU A 27 2.53 13.19 11.94
CA GLU A 27 3.77 13.82 12.39
C GLU A 27 3.98 15.12 11.61
N THR A 28 4.86 15.99 12.09
CA THR A 28 5.05 17.34 11.52
C THR A 28 5.37 17.33 10.01
N ASN A 29 6.06 16.29 9.54
CA ASN A 29 6.55 16.19 8.17
C ASN A 29 5.96 15.02 7.36
N GLY A 30 4.91 14.36 7.87
CA GLY A 30 4.33 13.19 7.22
C GLY A 30 3.41 12.37 8.11
N GLU A 31 3.12 11.16 7.68
CA GLU A 31 2.29 10.23 8.42
C GLU A 31 3.00 8.87 8.54
N LEU A 32 3.14 8.36 9.76
CA LEU A 32 3.56 6.99 9.99
C LEU A 32 2.33 6.10 9.99
N TRP A 33 2.29 5.19 9.01
CA TRP A 33 1.23 4.21 8.89
C TRP A 33 1.78 2.89 9.38
N THR A 34 1.22 2.38 10.48
CA THR A 34 1.57 1.06 11.01
C THR A 34 0.40 0.13 10.79
N ARG A 35 0.67 -0.98 10.14
CA ARG A 35 -0.34 -1.98 9.78
C ARG A 35 0.08 -3.29 10.44
N THR A 36 -0.78 -3.80 11.31
CA THR A 36 -0.58 -5.04 12.05
C THR A 36 -1.55 -6.07 11.51
N PHE A 37 -1.01 -7.19 11.06
CA PHE A 37 -1.75 -8.34 10.57
C PHE A 37 -1.43 -9.54 11.46
N ALA A 38 -2.40 -9.98 12.25
CA ALA A 38 -2.17 -10.97 13.30
C ALA A 38 -0.96 -10.59 14.19
N ASP A 39 0.13 -11.36 14.12
CA ASP A 39 1.35 -11.22 14.91
C ASP A 39 2.45 -10.40 14.23
N LYS A 40 2.22 -9.92 12.99
CA LYS A 40 3.22 -9.16 12.22
C LYS A 40 2.80 -7.73 11.98
N SER A 41 3.69 -6.80 12.29
CA SER A 41 3.52 -5.39 11.98
C SER A 41 4.50 -4.93 10.92
N PHE A 42 4.06 -4.03 10.07
CA PHE A 42 4.92 -3.30 9.15
C PHE A 42 4.50 -1.84 9.16
N SER A 43 5.49 -0.97 9.02
CA SER A 43 5.27 0.47 9.01
C SER A 43 5.82 1.09 7.74
N SER A 44 5.10 2.08 7.25
CA SER A 44 5.47 2.87 6.09
C SER A 44 5.35 4.35 6.45
N TRP A 45 6.31 5.15 6.00
CA TRP A 45 6.29 6.59 6.17
C TRP A 45 5.74 7.25 4.92
N HIS A 46 4.72 8.09 5.09
CA HIS A 46 4.01 8.77 4.01
C HIS A 46 4.31 10.26 4.04
N THR A 47 4.72 10.84 2.92
CA THR A 47 4.90 12.28 2.79
C THR A 47 4.34 12.80 1.48
N LYS A 48 4.11 14.11 1.42
CA LYS A 48 3.85 14.78 0.13
C LYS A 48 5.15 14.82 -0.68
N GLY A 49 5.09 14.43 -1.94
CA GLY A 49 6.21 14.56 -2.87
C GLY A 49 6.56 16.01 -3.21
N SER A 50 7.79 16.22 -3.63
CA SER A 50 8.32 17.53 -4.01
C SER A 50 9.13 17.44 -5.30
N GLY A 51 9.37 18.59 -5.96
CA GLY A 51 10.13 18.67 -7.21
C GLY A 51 9.55 17.77 -8.31
N HIS A 52 10.34 16.84 -8.83
CA HIS A 52 9.91 15.89 -9.86
C HIS A 52 8.82 14.90 -9.43
N SER A 53 8.58 14.79 -8.12
CA SER A 53 7.51 13.97 -7.54
C SER A 53 6.39 14.83 -6.96
N ASP A 54 6.31 16.12 -7.33
CA ASP A 54 5.17 16.95 -6.95
C ASP A 54 3.86 16.27 -7.38
N ARG A 55 2.82 16.42 -6.56
CA ARG A 55 1.51 15.73 -6.69
C ARG A 55 1.52 14.21 -6.46
N LEU A 56 2.65 13.62 -6.07
CA LEU A 56 2.70 12.22 -5.66
C LEU A 56 2.63 12.11 -4.13
N LEU A 57 1.95 11.08 -3.65
CA LEU A 57 2.11 10.58 -2.30
C LEU A 57 3.36 9.70 -2.26
N MET A 58 4.33 10.04 -1.42
CA MET A 58 5.57 9.29 -1.28
C MET A 58 5.43 8.30 -0.13
N GLU A 59 5.47 7.00 -0.42
CA GLU A 59 5.46 5.93 0.58
C GLU A 59 6.85 5.31 0.69
N ARG A 60 7.49 5.43 1.86
CA ARG A 60 8.77 4.80 2.16
C ARG A 60 8.60 3.63 3.11
N PHE A 61 9.08 2.46 2.72
CA PHE A 61 9.22 1.30 3.61
C PHE A 61 10.61 0.67 3.44
N GLY A 62 11.38 0.61 4.53
CA GLY A 62 12.76 0.13 4.48
C GLY A 62 13.59 0.85 3.40
N PRO A 63 14.28 0.10 2.51
CA PRO A 63 15.12 0.70 1.47
C PRO A 63 14.33 1.17 0.24
N PHE A 64 13.01 0.94 0.20
CA PHE A 64 12.17 1.27 -0.93
C PHE A 64 11.40 2.57 -0.68
N THR A 65 11.29 3.41 -1.72
CA THR A 65 10.38 4.56 -1.72
C THR A 65 9.57 4.56 -3.00
N PHE A 66 8.25 4.69 -2.90
CA PHE A 66 7.31 4.70 -4.01
C PHE A 66 6.64 6.07 -4.11
N GLY A 67 6.57 6.62 -5.32
CA GLY A 67 5.74 7.78 -5.64
C GLY A 67 4.41 7.30 -6.24
N LEU A 68 3.32 7.52 -5.51
CA LEU A 68 1.98 7.08 -5.84
C LEU A 68 1.14 8.27 -6.33
N ALA A 69 0.55 8.14 -7.51
CA ALA A 69 -0.50 9.03 -7.96
C ALA A 69 -1.83 8.54 -7.41
N LEU A 70 -2.54 9.42 -6.71
CA LEU A 70 -3.88 9.19 -6.19
C LEU A 70 -4.90 9.63 -7.26
N VAL A 71 -5.68 8.68 -7.78
CA VAL A 71 -6.62 8.94 -8.88
C VAL A 71 -8.00 8.42 -8.53
N VAL A 72 -9.00 9.30 -8.48
CA VAL A 72 -10.40 8.89 -8.27
C VAL A 72 -11.03 8.58 -9.62
N THR A 73 -11.46 7.34 -9.81
CA THR A 73 -12.14 6.88 -11.03
C THR A 73 -13.27 5.93 -10.63
N ALA A 74 -14.47 6.14 -11.21
CA ALA A 74 -15.64 5.28 -10.98
C ALA A 74 -15.95 5.02 -9.48
N GLY A 75 -15.80 6.05 -8.63
CA GLY A 75 -16.05 5.95 -7.18
C GLY A 75 -14.98 5.21 -6.39
N LYS A 76 -13.82 4.92 -7.00
CA LYS A 76 -12.68 4.25 -6.36
C LYS A 76 -11.46 5.16 -6.37
N LEU A 77 -10.74 5.22 -5.27
CA LEU A 77 -9.45 5.89 -5.15
C LEU A 77 -8.33 4.91 -5.49
N HIS A 78 -7.74 5.04 -6.67
CA HIS A 78 -6.63 4.22 -7.14
C HIS A 78 -5.28 4.79 -6.73
N PHE A 79 -4.37 3.91 -6.36
CA PHE A 79 -2.98 4.22 -6.02
C PHE A 79 -2.07 3.68 -7.12
N ILE A 80 -1.59 4.57 -7.99
CA ILE A 80 -0.83 4.21 -9.18
C ILE A 80 0.64 4.53 -8.96
N VAL A 81 1.52 3.52 -9.01
CA VAL A 81 2.97 3.73 -8.92
C VAL A 81 3.46 4.49 -10.15
N ARG A 82 4.05 5.67 -9.93
CA ARG A 82 4.63 6.53 -10.99
C ARG A 82 6.14 6.64 -10.91
N SER A 83 6.73 6.38 -9.76
CA SER A 83 8.16 6.36 -9.56
C SER A 83 8.50 5.46 -8.38
N TRP A 84 9.74 4.98 -8.35
CA TRP A 84 10.25 4.28 -7.19
C TRP A 84 11.77 4.38 -7.11
N THR A 85 12.28 4.22 -5.90
CA THR A 85 13.71 4.17 -5.61
C THR A 85 14.04 2.97 -4.73
N LEU A 86 15.26 2.47 -4.88
CA LEU A 86 15.87 1.47 -4.00
C LEU A 86 17.18 2.04 -3.48
N PHE A 87 17.33 2.16 -2.16
CA PHE A 87 18.46 2.84 -1.50
C PHE A 87 18.69 4.28 -2.03
N GLY A 88 17.61 4.97 -2.44
CA GLY A 88 17.67 6.32 -3.01
C GLY A 88 17.96 6.38 -4.51
N ILE A 89 18.30 5.26 -5.15
CA ILE A 89 18.55 5.19 -6.61
C ILE A 89 17.21 5.03 -7.33
N ARG A 90 16.89 5.96 -8.24
CA ARG A 90 15.67 5.89 -9.06
C ARG A 90 15.78 4.76 -10.07
N LEU A 91 14.80 3.87 -10.05
CA LEU A 91 14.74 2.71 -10.94
C LEU A 91 13.64 2.88 -12.02
N PRO A 92 13.78 2.21 -13.18
CA PRO A 92 12.74 2.18 -14.19
C PRO A 92 11.41 1.65 -13.64
N VAL A 93 10.29 2.30 -13.98
CA VAL A 93 8.96 1.97 -13.45
C VAL A 93 8.52 0.55 -13.82
N PHE A 94 8.95 0.01 -14.96
CA PHE A 94 8.59 -1.37 -15.36
C PHE A 94 9.14 -2.45 -14.43
N LEU A 95 10.19 -2.13 -13.65
CA LEU A 95 10.74 -3.02 -12.61
C LEU A 95 10.03 -2.83 -11.27
N ALA A 96 9.19 -1.81 -11.11
CA ALA A 96 8.46 -1.62 -9.87
C ALA A 96 7.45 -2.76 -9.67
N PRO A 97 7.17 -3.12 -8.40
CA PRO A 97 5.94 -3.79 -8.07
C PRO A 97 4.74 -3.01 -8.63
N HIS A 98 3.83 -3.72 -9.28
CA HIS A 98 2.65 -3.18 -9.95
C HIS A 98 1.42 -4.04 -9.63
N GLY A 99 0.24 -3.48 -9.77
CA GLY A 99 -1.01 -4.20 -9.58
C GLY A 99 -2.14 -3.24 -9.23
N ASP A 100 -3.26 -3.82 -8.84
CA ASP A 100 -4.46 -3.06 -8.52
C ASP A 100 -4.50 -2.74 -7.03
N PHE A 101 -4.23 -1.49 -6.70
CA PHE A 101 -4.48 -0.95 -5.37
C PHE A 101 -5.53 0.16 -5.46
N TYR A 102 -6.69 -0.07 -4.84
CA TYR A 102 -7.72 0.95 -4.71
C TYR A 102 -8.51 0.84 -3.41
N GLU A 103 -9.04 1.98 -2.99
CA GLU A 103 -9.98 2.13 -1.89
C GLU A 103 -11.33 2.57 -2.42
N PHE A 104 -12.41 2.16 -1.76
CA PHE A 104 -13.77 2.52 -2.15
C PHE A 104 -14.70 2.48 -0.94
N ASP A 105 -15.78 3.25 -1.00
CA ASP A 105 -16.82 3.17 0.01
C ASP A 105 -17.86 2.11 -0.40
N HIS A 106 -18.27 1.29 0.56
CA HIS A 106 -19.40 0.38 0.42
C HIS A 106 -20.26 0.48 1.67
N ASP A 107 -21.46 1.04 1.54
CA ASP A 107 -22.42 1.25 2.63
C ASP A 107 -21.80 1.98 3.85
N GLY A 108 -21.00 3.03 3.59
CA GLY A 108 -20.33 3.82 4.64
C GLY A 108 -19.16 3.10 5.30
N ARG A 109 -18.73 1.96 4.74
CA ARG A 109 -17.54 1.22 5.19
C ARG A 109 -16.40 1.45 4.21
N PRO A 110 -15.24 1.95 4.68
CA PRO A 110 -14.05 2.04 3.86
C PRO A 110 -13.55 0.64 3.52
N CYS A 111 -13.71 0.26 2.25
CA CYS A 111 -13.21 -0.97 1.67
C CYS A 111 -11.90 -0.72 0.92
N PHE A 112 -11.05 -1.73 0.88
CA PHE A 112 -9.78 -1.69 0.16
C PHE A 112 -9.53 -3.00 -0.58
N HIS A 113 -8.88 -2.87 -1.73
CA HIS A 113 -8.36 -3.97 -2.51
C HIS A 113 -6.90 -3.67 -2.82
N VAL A 114 -6.01 -4.56 -2.40
CA VAL A 114 -4.58 -4.45 -2.62
C VAL A 114 -4.12 -5.71 -3.33
N GLU A 115 -3.61 -5.52 -4.54
CA GLU A 115 -2.93 -6.54 -5.31
C GLU A 115 -1.61 -5.97 -5.79
N ILE A 116 -0.52 -6.62 -5.41
CA ILE A 116 0.83 -6.24 -5.81
C ILE A 116 1.50 -7.48 -6.40
N LYS A 117 2.04 -7.31 -7.60
CA LYS A 117 2.81 -8.27 -8.37
C LYS A 117 4.13 -7.64 -8.75
N HIS A 118 5.10 -8.45 -9.11
CA HIS A 118 6.36 -8.00 -9.66
C HIS A 118 6.77 -8.92 -10.80
N ILE A 119 7.41 -8.33 -11.82
CA ILE A 119 7.70 -9.01 -13.09
C ILE A 119 8.53 -10.29 -12.91
N LEU A 120 9.46 -10.31 -11.95
CA LEU A 120 10.36 -11.47 -11.72
C LEU A 120 9.78 -12.55 -10.79
N ILE A 121 8.96 -12.16 -9.81
CA ILE A 121 8.53 -13.05 -8.70
C ILE A 121 7.03 -13.34 -8.73
N GLY A 122 6.29 -12.75 -9.65
CA GLY A 122 4.84 -12.88 -9.74
C GLY A 122 4.14 -12.17 -8.58
N LEU A 123 3.09 -12.79 -8.03
CA LEU A 123 2.25 -12.19 -6.99
C LEU A 123 3.01 -12.04 -5.65
N ILE A 124 3.15 -10.79 -5.17
CA ILE A 124 3.80 -10.42 -3.90
C ILE A 124 2.82 -10.33 -2.75
N VAL A 125 1.62 -9.82 -3.01
CA VAL A 125 0.53 -9.79 -2.03
C VAL A 125 -0.81 -9.58 -2.73
N ARG A 126 -1.86 -10.20 -2.20
CA ARG A 126 -3.25 -9.92 -2.58
C ARG A 126 -4.13 -10.00 -1.34
N TYR A 127 -4.78 -8.91 -0.98
CA TYR A 127 -5.82 -8.92 0.05
C TYR A 127 -6.91 -7.89 -0.28
N HIS A 128 -8.08 -8.14 0.27
CA HIS A 128 -9.19 -7.21 0.23
C HIS A 128 -9.88 -7.26 1.60
N GLY A 129 -10.53 -6.16 1.97
CA GLY A 129 -11.22 -6.08 3.24
C GLY A 129 -11.89 -4.73 3.41
N TRP A 130 -12.39 -4.53 4.62
CA TRP A 130 -12.95 -3.26 5.07
C TRP A 130 -12.37 -2.92 6.43
N LEU A 131 -12.29 -1.63 6.73
CA LEU A 131 -11.92 -1.15 8.06
C LEU A 131 -13.17 -0.70 8.80
N VAL A 132 -13.17 -0.89 10.11
CA VAL A 132 -14.16 -0.28 11.02
C VAL A 132 -13.38 0.69 11.90
N PRO A 133 -13.80 1.97 11.99
CA PRO A 133 -13.13 2.92 12.87
C PRO A 133 -13.31 2.47 14.32
N THR A 134 -12.19 2.30 15.02
CA THR A 134 -12.18 2.12 16.47
C THR A 134 -12.05 3.51 17.08
N VAL A 135 -13.10 3.95 17.78
CA VAL A 135 -13.16 5.21 18.53
C VAL A 135 -12.13 5.26 19.66
#